data_AF-A0A9X1VKI8-F1
#
_entry.id   AF-A0A9X1VKI8-F1
#
_cell.length_a   1.000
_cell.length_b   1.000
_cell.length_c   1.000
_cell.angle_alpha   90.00
_cell.angle_beta   90.00
_cell.angle_gamma   90.00
#
_symmetry.space_group_name_H-M   'P 1'
#
loop_
_entity.id
_entity.type
_entity.pdbx_description
1 polymer ?
#
loop_
_entity_poly.entity_id
_entity_poly.type
_entity_poly.pdbx_seq_one_letter_code
_entity_poly.pdbx_strand_id
1 'polypeptide(L)'
;MDTSQIIVTLVGVGLLAFVGWFFFLAPHRVAAAVSSSAGVQQVDIVVKGGYSPNVIEVEHGKPVQLNFYRDEEGTCSEELLLPDFNIRRDLAPFKTTAIEFLPKQAGTFEFTCGMHMLRGSLVVK
;
A
#
# COMPACT_ATOMS: atom_id res chain seq x y z
N MET A 1 25.92 9.50 -43.78
CA MET A 1 25.42 8.64 -42.68
C MET A 1 25.19 7.28 -43.29
N ASP A 2 25.99 6.30 -42.88
CA ASP A 2 25.83 4.92 -43.36
C ASP A 2 24.54 4.30 -42.83
N THR A 3 23.90 3.44 -43.63
CA THR A 3 22.65 2.75 -43.27
C THR A 3 22.76 2.01 -41.93
N SER A 4 23.95 1.47 -41.63
CA SER A 4 24.26 0.83 -40.36
C SER A 4 24.20 1.78 -39.16
N GLN A 5 24.69 3.02 -39.30
CA GLN A 5 24.64 4.02 -38.23
C GLN A 5 23.19 4.42 -37.92
N ILE A 6 22.35 4.59 -38.94
CA ILE A 6 20.95 4.98 -38.78
C ILE A 6 20.17 3.91 -38.00
N ILE A 7 20.40 2.63 -38.32
CA ILE A 7 19.73 1.51 -37.63
C ILE A 7 20.13 1.47 -36.15
N VAL A 8 21.43 1.60 -35.85
CA VAL A 8 21.93 1.56 -34.47
C VAL A 8 21.36 2.73 -33.64
N THR A 9 21.29 3.94 -34.21
CA THR A 9 20.72 5.10 -33.51
C THR A 9 19.22 4.93 -33.24
N LEU A 10 18.44 4.44 -34.20
CA LEU A 10 16.99 4.25 -34.01
C LEU A 10 16.69 3.18 -32.95
N VAL A 11 17.45 2.08 -32.93
CA VAL A 11 17.29 1.03 -31.91
C VAL A 11 17.64 1.59 -30.52
N GLY A 12 18.71 2.37 -30.40
CA GLY A 12 19.10 3.01 -29.15
C GLY A 12 18.02 3.96 -28.60
N VAL A 13 17.48 4.82 -29.47
CA VAL A 13 16.38 5.74 -29.09
C VAL A 13 15.11 4.97 -28.72
N GLY A 14 14.79 3.90 -29.45
CA GLY A 14 13.65 3.03 -29.14
C GLY A 14 13.77 2.37 -27.77
N LEU A 15 14.95 1.85 -27.41
CA LEU A 15 15.20 1.27 -26.09
C LEU A 15 15.13 2.32 -24.97
N LEU A 16 15.67 3.52 -25.18
CA LEU A 16 15.57 4.60 -24.20
C LEU A 16 14.12 5.05 -23.98
N ALA A 17 13.33 5.14 -25.05
CA ALA A 17 11.90 5.44 -24.95
C ALA A 17 11.13 4.31 -24.24
N PHE A 18 11.46 3.06 -24.53
CA PHE A 18 10.84 1.89 -23.89
C PHE A 18 11.14 1.81 -22.39
N VAL A 19 12.39 2.03 -21.99
CA VAL A 19 12.79 2.06 -20.57
C VAL A 19 12.16 3.25 -19.86
N GLY A 20 12.16 4.43 -20.48
CA GLY A 20 11.49 5.61 -19.93
C GLY A 20 9.99 5.38 -19.71
N TRP A 21 9.30 4.83 -20.71
CA TRP A 21 7.89 4.46 -20.61
C TRP A 21 7.65 3.40 -19.54
N PHE A 22 8.47 2.35 -19.48
CA PHE A 22 8.31 1.27 -18.51
C PHE A 22 8.42 1.78 -17.07
N PHE A 23 9.32 2.73 -16.80
CA PHE A 23 9.48 3.29 -15.46
C PHE A 23 8.46 4.39 -15.12
N PHE A 24 8.03 5.22 -16.08
CA PHE A 24 7.07 6.31 -15.83
C PHE A 24 5.60 5.90 -15.97
N LEU A 25 5.30 4.94 -16.84
CA LEU A 25 3.95 4.51 -17.17
C LEU A 25 3.59 3.13 -16.61
N ALA A 26 4.52 2.44 -15.93
CA ALA A 26 4.11 1.36 -15.04
C ALA A 26 3.24 1.98 -13.93
N PRO A 27 1.96 1.62 -13.83
CA PRO A 27 1.08 2.21 -12.84
C PRO A 27 1.63 1.89 -11.44
N HIS A 28 1.98 2.94 -10.71
CA HIS A 28 2.16 2.84 -9.26
C HIS A 28 0.82 2.33 -8.70
N ARG A 29 0.82 1.09 -8.20
CA ARG A 29 -0.39 0.39 -7.76
C ARG A 29 -0.94 1.06 -6.50
N VAL A 30 -1.85 2.00 -6.66
CA VAL A 30 -2.71 2.50 -5.58
C VAL A 30 -3.89 1.54 -5.47
N ALA A 31 -4.05 0.89 -4.32
CA ALA A 31 -5.20 0.03 -4.06
C ALA A 31 -6.32 0.87 -3.48
N ALA A 32 -7.38 1.09 -4.25
CA ALA A 32 -8.61 1.67 -3.74
C ALA A 32 -9.37 0.63 -2.90
N ALA A 33 -9.94 1.04 -1.77
CA ALA A 33 -10.75 0.14 -0.96
C ALA A 33 -11.97 -0.38 -1.74
N VAL A 34 -12.20 -1.70 -1.68
CA VAL A 34 -13.36 -2.33 -2.30
C VAL A 34 -14.51 -2.28 -1.29
N SER A 35 -15.63 -1.66 -1.69
CA SER A 35 -16.84 -1.67 -0.87
C SER A 35 -17.49 -3.05 -0.94
N SER A 36 -17.62 -3.72 0.20
CA SER A 36 -18.39 -4.96 0.34
C SER A 36 -19.88 -4.69 0.19
N SER A 37 -20.67 -5.70 -0.19
CA SER A 37 -22.13 -5.58 -0.37
C SER A 37 -22.88 -5.13 0.89
N ALA A 38 -22.24 -5.19 2.05
CA ALA A 38 -22.76 -4.72 3.33
C ALA A 38 -22.46 -3.22 3.63
N GLY A 39 -21.84 -2.48 2.71
CA GLY A 39 -21.45 -1.08 2.91
C GLY A 39 -20.20 -0.88 3.78
N VAL A 40 -19.50 -1.98 4.13
CA VAL A 40 -18.22 -1.98 4.83
C VAL A 40 -17.09 -1.93 3.80
N GLN A 41 -16.11 -1.08 4.03
CA GLN A 41 -14.93 -0.96 3.18
C GLN A 41 -13.88 -1.95 3.63
N GLN A 42 -13.56 -2.94 2.80
CA GLN A 42 -12.57 -3.96 3.11
C GLN A 42 -11.28 -3.68 2.34
N VAL A 43 -10.15 -3.76 3.04
CA VAL A 43 -8.82 -3.63 2.45
C VAL A 43 -7.93 -4.72 3.00
N ASP A 44 -7.33 -5.51 2.12
CA ASP A 44 -6.34 -6.50 2.48
C ASP A 44 -4.93 -5.91 2.33
N ILE A 45 -4.12 -6.04 3.38
CA ILE A 45 -2.76 -5.52 3.48
C ILE A 45 -1.83 -6.67 3.82
N VAL A 46 -0.80 -6.86 3.00
CA VAL A 46 0.28 -7.81 3.26
C VAL A 46 1.40 -7.10 4.01
N VAL A 47 1.87 -7.70 5.10
CA VAL A 47 3.00 -7.22 5.89
C VAL A 47 4.19 -8.14 5.65
N LYS A 48 5.22 -7.61 4.97
CA LYS A 48 6.45 -8.31 4.61
C LYS A 48 7.60 -7.33 4.44
N GLY A 49 8.31 -7.01 5.52
CA GLY A 49 9.34 -5.96 5.54
C GLY A 49 8.80 -4.55 5.27
N GLY A 50 7.47 -4.39 5.32
CA GLY A 50 6.73 -3.20 4.91
C GLY A 50 5.25 -3.52 4.70
N TYR A 51 4.43 -2.49 4.49
CA TYR A 51 3.00 -2.63 4.22
C TYR A 51 2.73 -2.56 2.71
N SER A 52 2.01 -3.53 2.19
CA SER A 52 1.59 -3.57 0.79
C SER A 52 0.08 -3.81 0.71
N PRO A 53 -0.71 -2.82 0.29
CA PRO A 53 -0.32 -1.46 -0.11
C PRO A 53 0.18 -0.62 1.07
N ASN A 54 1.08 0.33 0.79
CA ASN A 54 1.58 1.29 1.78
C ASN A 54 0.68 2.53 1.90
N VAL A 55 -0.18 2.77 0.91
CA VAL A 55 -1.18 3.83 0.91
C VAL A 55 -2.55 3.18 0.73
N ILE A 56 -3.43 3.42 1.69
CA ILE A 56 -4.78 2.89 1.74
C ILE A 56 -5.75 4.06 1.64
N GLU A 57 -6.70 4.01 0.71
CA GLU A 57 -7.73 5.05 0.58
C GLU A 57 -9.10 4.51 1.01
N VAL A 58 -9.75 5.20 1.95
CA VAL A 58 -11.07 4.85 2.52
C VAL A 58 -11.96 6.10 2.57
N GLU A 59 -13.27 5.93 2.77
CA GLU A 59 -14.20 7.06 2.90
C GLU A 59 -14.59 7.28 4.36
N HIS A 60 -14.69 8.55 4.77
CA HIS A 60 -15.19 8.91 6.09
C HIS A 60 -16.66 8.52 6.26
N GLY A 61 -17.06 8.24 7.50
CA GLY A 61 -18.44 7.95 7.86
C GLY A 61 -18.92 6.54 7.48
N LYS A 62 -18.08 5.71 6.86
CA LYS A 62 -18.37 4.29 6.60
C LYS A 62 -17.51 3.38 7.47
N PRO A 63 -18.03 2.23 7.91
CA PRO A 63 -17.22 1.24 8.62
C PRO A 63 -16.13 0.69 7.69
N VAL A 64 -14.90 0.66 8.20
CA VAL A 64 -13.71 0.16 7.51
C VAL A 64 -13.22 -1.08 8.23
N GLN A 65 -12.86 -2.11 7.47
CA GLN A 65 -12.20 -3.32 7.94
C GLN A 65 -10.87 -3.48 7.20
N LEU A 66 -9.77 -3.28 7.92
CA LEU A 66 -8.42 -3.48 7.41
C LEU A 66 -7.92 -4.87 7.84
N ASN A 67 -7.60 -5.71 6.87
CA ASN A 67 -7.12 -7.07 7.08
C ASN A 67 -5.61 -7.12 6.87
N PHE A 68 -4.85 -7.20 7.96
CA PHE A 68 -3.40 -7.29 7.90
C PHE A 68 -2.96 -8.75 7.91
N TYR A 69 -2.47 -9.26 6.79
CA TYR A 69 -1.84 -10.56 6.68
C TYR A 69 -0.33 -10.43 6.88
N ARG A 70 0.19 -10.99 7.98
CA ARG A 70 1.63 -10.97 8.27
C ARG A 70 2.33 -12.15 7.60
N ASP A 71 2.98 -11.91 6.46
CA ASP A 71 3.78 -12.91 5.71
C ASP A 71 5.26 -12.91 6.16
N GLU A 72 5.49 -12.77 7.47
CA GLU A 72 6.82 -12.78 8.05
C GLU A 72 6.83 -13.09 9.56
N GLU A 73 8.02 -13.39 10.08
CA GLU A 73 8.29 -13.63 11.50
C GLU A 73 9.13 -12.50 12.13
N GLY A 74 9.31 -11.38 11.44
CA GLY A 74 10.13 -10.28 11.92
C GLY A 74 9.54 -9.61 13.16
N THR A 75 10.35 -9.44 14.20
CA THR A 75 9.94 -8.81 15.48
C THR A 75 9.44 -7.38 15.32
N CYS A 76 9.99 -6.66 14.34
CA CYS A 76 9.56 -5.31 13.98
C CYS A 76 8.09 -5.24 13.54
N SER A 77 7.51 -6.34 13.03
CA SER A 77 6.15 -6.40 12.47
C SER A 77 5.12 -6.99 13.45
N GLU A 78 5.50 -7.24 14.70
CA GLU A 78 4.65 -7.86 15.73
C GLU A 78 3.47 -7.01 16.17
N GLU A 79 3.62 -5.70 16.12
CA GLU A 79 2.60 -4.76 16.54
C GLU A 79 2.28 -3.79 15.40
N LEU A 80 1.01 -3.43 15.28
CA LEU A 80 0.51 -2.34 14.46
C LEU A 80 -0.07 -1.24 15.36
N LEU A 81 0.33 0.00 15.07
CA LEU A 81 -0.07 1.20 15.77
C LEU A 81 -0.77 2.16 14.81
N LEU A 82 -1.99 2.55 15.17
CA LEU A 82 -2.78 3.61 14.56
C LEU A 82 -3.05 4.65 15.65
N PRO A 83 -2.14 5.60 15.89
CA PRO A 83 -2.21 6.54 17.01
C PRO A 83 -3.45 7.44 16.95
N ASP A 84 -3.85 7.91 15.77
CA ASP A 84 -5.01 8.79 15.60
C ASP A 84 -6.34 8.12 15.96
N PHE A 85 -6.39 6.79 15.89
CA PHE A 85 -7.56 5.99 16.27
C PHE A 85 -7.39 5.31 17.64
N ASN A 86 -6.26 5.53 18.32
CA ASN A 86 -5.87 4.85 19.56
C ASN A 86 -5.96 3.31 19.47
N ILE A 87 -5.58 2.76 18.31
CA ILE A 87 -5.60 1.32 18.05
C ILE A 87 -4.16 0.81 18.11
N ARG A 88 -3.94 -0.18 18.98
CA ARG A 88 -2.74 -1.02 19.03
C ARG A 88 -3.18 -2.47 18.89
N ARG A 89 -2.60 -3.22 17.94
CA ARG A 89 -2.95 -4.63 17.70
C ARG A 89 -1.72 -5.46 17.39
N ASP A 90 -1.71 -6.65 17.98
CA ASP A 90 -0.68 -7.65 17.71
C ASP A 90 -1.01 -8.38 16.40
N LEU A 91 0.00 -8.53 15.56
CA LEU A 91 -0.04 -9.27 14.31
C LEU A 91 0.67 -10.59 14.50
N ALA A 92 -0.07 -11.69 14.53
CA ALA A 92 0.51 -13.02 14.61
C ALA A 92 1.17 -13.43 13.28
N PRO A 93 2.30 -14.18 13.30
CA PRO A 93 2.95 -14.67 12.08
C PRO A 93 2.03 -15.55 11.26
N PHE A 94 2.07 -15.35 9.93
CA PHE A 94 1.31 -16.10 8.92
C PHE A 94 -0.20 -16.12 9.17
N LYS A 95 -0.71 -15.07 9.80
CA LYS A 95 -2.13 -14.91 10.11
C LYS A 95 -2.64 -13.54 9.68
N THR A 96 -3.93 -13.50 9.40
CA THR A 96 -4.67 -12.27 9.12
C THR A 96 -5.29 -11.75 10.40
N THR A 97 -4.97 -10.51 10.75
CA THR A 97 -5.62 -9.77 11.84
C THR A 97 -6.52 -8.71 11.22
N ALA A 98 -7.82 -8.80 11.47
CA ALA A 98 -8.80 -7.81 11.04
C ALA A 98 -8.94 -6.68 12.08
N ILE A 99 -8.96 -5.44 11.61
CA ILE A 99 -9.12 -4.24 12.41
C ILE A 99 -10.31 -3.46 11.86
N GLU A 100 -11.35 -3.35 12.67
CA GLU A 100 -12.59 -2.65 12.32
C GLU A 100 -12.69 -1.34 13.09
N PHE A 101 -12.93 -0.25 12.36
CA PHE A 101 -13.14 1.07 12.93
C PHE A 101 -13.98 1.94 11.99
N LEU A 102 -14.48 3.05 12.52
CA LEU A 102 -15.26 4.02 11.76
C LEU A 102 -14.51 5.37 11.74
N PRO A 103 -13.86 5.73 10.63
CA PRO A 103 -13.21 7.02 10.50
C PRO A 103 -14.26 8.15 10.47
N LYS A 104 -14.19 9.06 11.46
CA LYS A 104 -15.11 10.19 11.58
C LYS A 104 -14.61 11.46 10.90
N GLN A 105 -13.30 11.59 10.73
CA GLN A 105 -12.64 12.76 10.19
C GLN A 105 -11.94 12.38 8.88
N ALA A 106 -12.13 13.20 7.85
CA ALA A 106 -11.34 13.12 6.64
C ALA A 106 -9.93 13.67 6.91
N GLY A 107 -8.93 13.05 6.30
CA GLY A 107 -7.53 13.37 6.56
C GLY A 107 -6.59 12.23 6.19
N THR A 108 -5.29 12.50 6.35
CA THR A 108 -4.25 11.49 6.19
C THR A 108 -3.77 11.09 7.58
N PHE A 109 -3.89 9.79 7.88
CA PHE A 109 -3.50 9.20 9.14
C PHE A 109 -2.33 8.25 8.91
N GLU A 110 -1.32 8.31 9.75
CA GLU A 110 -0.16 7.42 9.65
C GLU A 110 -0.42 6.17 10.49
N PHE A 111 0.00 5.01 9.98
CA PHE A 111 0.07 3.80 10.76
C PHE A 111 1.48 3.24 10.71
N THR A 112 1.96 2.74 11.85
CA THR A 112 3.33 2.30 12.01
C THR A 112 3.40 0.96 12.71
N CYS A 113 4.56 0.30 12.63
CA CYS A 113 4.81 -0.83 13.50
C CYS A 113 5.16 -0.38 14.93
N GLY A 114 5.20 -1.30 15.90
CA GLY A 114 5.59 -1.02 17.30
C GLY A 114 6.94 -0.28 17.43
N MET A 115 7.90 -0.60 16.56
CA MET A 115 9.23 0.01 16.52
C MET A 115 9.31 1.30 15.66
N HIS A 116 8.20 1.76 15.08
CA HIS A 116 8.13 2.97 14.24
C HIS A 116 9.05 2.95 13.00
N MET A 117 9.47 1.77 12.55
CA MET A 117 10.32 1.61 11.37
C MET A 117 9.48 1.47 10.09
N LEU A 118 8.51 0.56 10.11
CA LEU A 118 7.56 0.38 9.01
C LEU A 118 6.47 1.45 9.13
N ARG A 119 6.14 2.10 8.01
CA ARG A 119 5.15 3.16 7.93
C ARG A 119 4.22 2.91 6.76
N GLY A 120 2.95 3.21 6.96
CA GLY A 120 1.96 3.30 5.91
C GLY A 120 1.03 4.50 6.16
N SER A 121 0.28 4.86 5.14
CA SER A 121 -0.60 6.02 5.13
C SER A 121 -2.03 5.59 4.83
N LEU A 122 -2.94 5.96 5.72
CA LEU A 122 -4.38 5.81 5.53
C LEU A 122 -4.96 7.17 5.14
N VAL A 123 -5.41 7.30 3.90
CA VAL A 123 -6.09 8.49 3.39
C VAL A 123 -7.59 8.29 3.53
N VAL A 124 -8.21 9.05 4.41
CA VAL A 124 -9.66 9.10 4.55
C VAL A 124 -10.18 10.28 3.75
N LYS A 125 -10.97 9.99 2.71
CA LYS A 125 -11.63 10.98 1.84
C LYS A 125 -13.07 11.24 2.27
#